data_AF-A0A2Z5A925-F1
#
_entry.id   AF-A0A2Z5A925-F1
#
_cell.length_a   1.000
_cell.length_b   1.000
_cell.length_c   1.000
_cell.angle_alpha   90.00
_cell.angle_beta   90.00
_cell.angle_gamma   90.00
#
_symmetry.space_group_name_H-M   'P 1'
#
loop_
_entity.id
_entity.type
_entity.pdbx_description
1 polymer ?
#
loop_
_entity_poly.entity_id
_entity_poly.type
_entity_poly.pdbx_seq_one_letter_code
_entity_poly.pdbx_strand_id
1 'polypeptide(L)'
;MKAYRLTINPDVVVRTSDGTAIPLGHRWWDDYQSWLASGNLPDPAQTQEQALEELSSTFEQAIQGRLDAEARARGYDSIATAVSYAEEPSVVKFQEDGRAMRAWRSLVWAYAYQELAKVKSGAREIPALDSFLAELPAVPVQEAA
;
A
#
# COMPACT_ATOMS: atom_id res chain seq x y z
N MET A 1 10.53 17.08 16.95
CA MET A 1 10.62 18.52 16.60
C MET A 1 9.38 18.87 15.79
N LYS A 2 8.75 20.04 16.00
CA LYS A 2 7.60 20.44 15.16
C LYS A 2 8.11 20.73 13.74
N ALA A 3 7.46 20.15 12.74
CA ALA A 3 7.71 20.41 11.33
C ALA A 3 6.38 20.35 10.57
N TYR A 4 6.30 21.12 9.49
CA TYR A 4 5.08 21.30 8.71
C TYR A 4 5.41 21.19 7.24
N ARG A 5 4.43 20.73 6.47
CA ARG A 5 4.46 20.62 5.02
C ARG A 5 3.31 21.42 4.43
N LEU A 6 3.58 22.16 3.36
CA LEU A 6 2.54 22.84 2.60
C LEU A 6 1.62 21.83 1.92
N THR A 7 0.43 22.26 1.54
CA THR A 7 -0.43 21.48 0.63
C THR A 7 -0.67 22.27 -0.64
N ILE A 8 -1.30 21.64 -1.62
CA ILE A 8 -1.76 22.32 -2.85
C ILE A 8 -2.79 23.41 -2.50
N ASN A 9 -3.54 23.22 -1.41
CA ASN A 9 -4.41 24.26 -0.87
C ASN A 9 -3.59 25.18 0.06
N PRO A 10 -3.42 26.46 -0.27
CA PRO A 10 -2.64 27.38 0.57
C PRO A 10 -3.26 27.60 1.97
N ASP A 11 -4.55 27.32 2.13
CA ASP A 11 -5.27 27.46 3.41
C ASP A 11 -5.18 26.20 4.28
N VAL A 12 -4.34 25.22 3.92
CA VAL A 12 -4.14 24.00 4.70
C VAL A 12 -2.66 23.64 4.74
N VAL A 13 -2.16 23.36 5.93
CA VAL A 13 -0.81 22.79 6.15
C VAL A 13 -0.91 21.45 6.85
N VAL A 14 0.03 20.54 6.59
CA VAL A 14 0.11 19.24 7.26
C VAL A 14 1.23 19.28 8.28
N ARG A 15 0.93 18.96 9.54
CA ARG A 15 1.96 18.73 10.55
C ARG A 15 2.60 17.36 10.29
N THR A 16 3.89 17.33 10.01
CA THR A 16 4.57 16.10 9.56
C THR A 16 4.75 15.05 10.64
N SER A 17 4.69 15.44 11.92
CA SER A 17 4.86 14.50 13.05
C SER A 17 3.72 13.49 13.20
N ASP A 18 2.51 13.83 12.75
CA ASP A 18 1.32 12.98 12.89
C ASP A 18 0.37 13.03 11.69
N GLY A 19 0.76 13.73 10.62
CA GLY A 19 -0.05 13.84 9.40
C GLY A 19 -1.29 14.72 9.53
N THR A 20 -1.47 15.43 10.66
CA THR A 20 -2.67 16.26 10.88
C THR A 20 -2.74 17.39 9.85
N ALA A 21 -3.82 17.44 9.08
CA ALA A 21 -4.18 18.60 8.26
C ALA A 21 -4.75 19.72 9.15
N ILE A 22 -4.14 20.91 9.07
CA ILE A 22 -4.46 22.08 9.88
C ILE A 22 -4.96 23.16 8.91
N PRO A 23 -6.28 23.43 8.88
CA PRO A 23 -6.82 24.51 8.06
C PRO A 23 -6.55 25.88 8.68
N LEU A 24 -6.51 26.90 7.84
CA LEU A 24 -6.41 28.30 8.23
C LEU A 24 -7.54 28.66 9.21
N GLY A 25 -7.17 29.30 10.32
CA GLY A 25 -8.09 29.66 11.41
C GLY A 25 -8.35 28.54 12.43
N HIS A 26 -7.83 27.33 12.22
CA HIS A 26 -7.83 26.31 13.28
C HIS A 26 -6.86 26.71 14.41
N ARG A 27 -7.15 26.33 15.67
CA ARG A 27 -6.31 26.65 16.84
C ARG A 27 -4.83 26.23 16.74
N TRP A 28 -4.51 25.27 15.87
CA TRP A 28 -3.14 24.82 15.62
C TRP A 28 -2.44 25.59 14.49
N TRP A 29 -3.13 26.52 13.83
CA TRP A 29 -2.53 27.41 12.85
C TRP A 29 -1.60 28.44 13.52
N ASP A 30 -1.95 28.94 14.71
CA ASP A 30 -1.11 29.85 15.50
C ASP A 30 0.25 29.23 15.85
N ASP A 31 0.25 27.91 16.11
CA ASP A 31 1.45 27.10 16.34
C ASP A 31 2.34 27.04 15.08
N TYR A 32 1.73 26.92 13.89
CA TYR A 32 2.45 26.96 12.61
C TYR A 32 3.02 28.37 12.34
N GLN A 33 2.24 29.43 12.58
CA GLN A 33 2.70 30.81 12.41
C GLN A 33 3.86 31.16 13.35
N SER A 34 3.79 30.76 14.62
CA SER A 34 4.87 30.96 15.59
C SER A 34 6.14 30.22 15.18
N TRP A 35 5.98 29.02 14.61
CA TRP A 35 7.09 28.23 14.09
C TRP A 35 7.74 28.89 12.86
N LEU A 36 6.97 29.45 11.92
CA LEU A 36 7.48 30.27 10.81
C LEU A 36 8.22 31.52 11.30
N ALA A 37 7.64 32.24 12.27
CA ALA A 37 8.23 33.46 12.85
C ALA A 37 9.58 33.21 13.52
N SER A 38 9.86 31.96 13.91
CA SER A 38 11.16 31.53 14.45
C SER A 38 12.20 31.25 13.35
N GLY A 39 11.88 31.54 12.08
CA GLY A 39 12.80 31.37 10.93
C GLY A 39 12.79 29.98 10.30
N ASN A 40 11.84 29.12 10.65
CA ASN A 40 11.73 27.79 10.04
C ASN A 40 11.02 27.86 8.68
N LEU A 41 11.34 26.91 7.79
CA LEU A 41 10.73 26.78 6.47
C LEU A 41 9.96 25.47 6.37
N PRO A 42 8.68 25.48 5.95
CA PRO A 42 7.90 24.28 5.77
C PRO A 42 8.43 23.47 4.58
N ASP A 43 8.25 22.15 4.65
CA ASP A 43 8.48 21.29 3.50
C ASP A 43 7.52 21.69 2.35
N PRO A 44 7.97 21.64 1.09
CA PRO A 44 7.11 21.95 -0.04
C PRO A 44 5.93 20.97 -0.12
N ALA A 45 4.86 21.41 -0.78
CA ALA A 45 3.72 20.53 -1.05
C ALA A 45 4.19 19.32 -1.87
N GLN A 46 3.62 18.16 -1.57
CA GLN A 46 3.85 16.96 -2.38
C GLN A 46 3.41 17.20 -3.81
N THR A 47 4.21 16.73 -4.76
CA THR A 47 3.81 16.68 -6.16
C THR A 47 2.73 15.62 -6.35
N GLN A 48 1.97 15.74 -7.43
CA GLN A 48 0.99 14.71 -7.82
C GLN A 48 1.65 13.33 -7.97
N GLU A 49 2.84 13.29 -8.53
CA GLU A 49 3.62 12.05 -8.69
C GLU A 49 3.97 11.42 -7.35
N GLN A 50 4.44 12.21 -6.37
CA GLN A 50 4.75 11.72 -5.02
C GLN A 50 3.51 11.16 -4.33
N ALA A 51 2.36 11.84 -4.44
CA ALA A 51 1.11 11.37 -3.87
C ALA A 51 0.64 10.06 -4.51
N LEU A 52 0.79 9.90 -5.83
CA LEU A 52 0.45 8.66 -6.54
C LEU A 52 1.39 7.50 -6.18
N GLU A 53 2.65 7.79 -5.90
CA GLU A 53 3.62 6.77 -5.48
C GLU A 53 3.34 6.28 -4.06
N GLU A 54 3.05 7.19 -3.12
CA GLU A 54 2.63 6.82 -1.76
C GLU A 54 1.33 6.00 -1.76
N LEU A 55 0.38 6.39 -2.62
CA LEU A 55 -0.84 5.61 -2.85
C LEU A 55 -0.50 4.20 -3.35
N SER A 56 0.37 4.09 -4.36
CA SER A 56 0.76 2.78 -4.92
C SER A 56 1.43 1.90 -3.85
N SER A 57 2.33 2.46 -3.06
CA SER A 57 2.97 1.75 -1.95
C SER A 57 1.96 1.25 -0.92
N THR A 58 0.93 2.05 -0.59
CA THR A 58 -0.14 1.65 0.33
C THR A 58 -0.88 0.43 -0.18
N PHE A 59 -1.23 0.40 -1.47
CA PHE A 59 -1.90 -0.74 -2.10
C PHE A 59 -1.00 -1.97 -2.15
N GLU A 60 0.25 -1.80 -2.58
CA GLU A 60 1.24 -2.90 -2.63
C GLU A 60 1.44 -3.56 -1.27
N GLN A 61 1.55 -2.76 -0.20
CA GLN A 61 1.66 -3.28 1.17
C GLN A 61 0.43 -4.08 1.57
N ALA A 62 -0.77 -3.60 1.25
CA ALA A 62 -2.01 -4.31 1.55
C ALA A 62 -2.15 -5.62 0.77
N ILE A 63 -1.79 -5.62 -0.52
CA ILE A 63 -1.77 -6.82 -1.38
C ILE A 63 -0.78 -7.84 -0.82
N GLN A 64 0.45 -7.41 -0.51
CA GLN A 64 1.46 -8.26 0.09
C GLN A 64 0.99 -8.84 1.43
N GLY A 65 0.37 -8.01 2.27
CA GLY A 65 -0.23 -8.44 3.53
C GLY A 65 -1.28 -9.53 3.36
N ARG A 66 -2.15 -9.42 2.33
CA ARG A 66 -3.13 -10.46 2.00
C ARG A 66 -2.47 -11.74 1.51
N LEU A 67 -1.52 -11.64 0.58
CA LEU A 67 -0.78 -12.81 0.06
C LEU A 67 -0.10 -13.58 1.21
N ASP A 68 0.53 -12.86 2.13
CA ASP A 68 1.19 -13.46 3.29
C ASP A 68 0.20 -14.02 4.30
N ALA A 69 -0.94 -13.36 4.55
CA ALA A 69 -1.97 -13.87 5.44
C ALA A 69 -2.52 -15.23 4.97
N GLU A 70 -2.78 -15.36 3.66
CA GLU A 70 -3.25 -16.62 3.07
C GLU A 70 -2.19 -17.73 3.12
N ALA A 71 -0.92 -17.38 2.93
CA ALA A 71 0.18 -18.32 3.10
C ALA A 71 0.34 -18.78 4.57
N ARG A 72 0.19 -17.86 5.53
CA ARG A 72 0.22 -18.17 6.97
C ARG A 72 -0.93 -19.08 7.39
N ALA A 73 -2.12 -18.88 6.82
CA ALA A 73 -3.26 -19.78 7.05
C ALA A 73 -2.97 -21.23 6.63
N ARG A 74 -2.02 -21.45 5.72
CA ARG A 74 -1.55 -22.78 5.27
C ARG A 74 -0.34 -23.31 6.03
N GLY A 75 0.18 -22.56 6.99
CA GLY A 75 1.34 -22.93 7.81
C GLY A 75 2.70 -22.48 7.27
N TYR A 76 2.74 -21.57 6.30
CA TYR A 76 3.99 -20.94 5.83
C TYR A 76 4.28 -19.62 6.57
N ASP A 77 5.53 -19.16 6.57
CA ASP A 77 5.86 -17.84 7.16
C ASP A 77 5.34 -16.66 6.31
N SER A 78 5.35 -16.85 4.99
CA SER A 78 5.00 -15.83 3.97
C SER A 78 4.65 -16.49 2.63
N ILE A 79 4.12 -15.71 1.69
CA ILE A 79 3.93 -16.16 0.31
C ILE A 79 5.25 -16.58 -0.34
N ALA A 80 6.37 -15.95 0.03
CA ALA A 80 7.69 -16.31 -0.50
C ALA A 80 8.09 -17.72 -0.08
N THR A 81 7.81 -18.10 1.16
CA THR A 81 8.06 -19.46 1.69
C THR A 81 7.18 -20.50 0.99
N ALA A 82 5.90 -20.20 0.74
CA ALA A 82 5.04 -21.12 -0.02
C ALA A 82 5.58 -21.34 -1.45
N VAL A 83 5.94 -20.26 -2.13
CA VAL A 83 6.40 -20.27 -3.52
C VAL A 83 7.75 -20.97 -3.70
N SER A 84 8.62 -21.00 -2.69
CA SER A 84 9.93 -21.66 -2.76
C SER A 84 9.79 -23.18 -2.93
N TYR A 85 8.71 -23.79 -2.42
CA TYR A 85 8.46 -25.23 -2.54
C TYR A 85 7.96 -25.69 -3.91
N ALA A 86 7.63 -24.80 -4.85
CA ALA A 86 7.00 -25.20 -6.12
C ALA A 86 7.85 -26.14 -7.02
N GLU A 87 9.14 -26.29 -6.70
CA GLU A 87 10.10 -27.17 -7.36
C GLU A 87 10.60 -28.30 -6.45
N GLU A 88 9.92 -28.61 -5.34
CA GLU A 88 10.28 -29.68 -4.40
C GLU A 88 9.90 -31.06 -4.95
N PRO A 89 10.83 -31.91 -5.44
CA PRO A 89 10.47 -33.18 -6.05
C PRO A 89 10.18 -34.28 -5.01
N SER A 90 10.64 -34.12 -3.77
CA SER A 90 10.60 -35.18 -2.76
C SER A 90 9.28 -35.21 -1.99
N VAL A 91 8.60 -34.06 -1.89
CA VAL A 91 7.33 -33.92 -1.16
C VAL A 91 6.29 -33.27 -2.06
N VAL A 92 5.57 -34.10 -2.81
CA VAL A 92 4.59 -33.70 -3.84
C VAL A 92 3.57 -32.68 -3.29
N LYS A 93 3.08 -32.88 -2.05
CA LYS A 93 2.15 -31.95 -1.40
C LYS A 93 2.68 -30.51 -1.34
N PHE A 94 3.95 -30.32 -0.95
CA PHE A 94 4.54 -28.98 -0.89
C PHE A 94 4.81 -28.42 -2.28
N GLN A 95 5.11 -29.29 -3.24
CA GLN A 95 5.26 -28.90 -4.63
C GLN A 95 3.97 -28.35 -5.23
N GLU A 96 2.87 -29.07 -5.07
CA GLU A 96 1.56 -28.71 -5.61
C GLU A 96 1.04 -27.41 -4.98
N ASP A 97 1.07 -27.30 -3.65
CA ASP A 97 0.66 -26.08 -2.94
C ASP A 97 1.57 -24.89 -3.32
N GLY A 98 2.89 -25.11 -3.40
CA GLY A 98 3.84 -24.09 -3.82
C GLY A 98 3.61 -23.61 -5.26
N ARG A 99 3.25 -24.50 -6.19
CA ARG A 99 2.88 -24.15 -7.57
C ARG A 99 1.57 -23.36 -7.63
N ALA A 100 0.55 -23.80 -6.89
CA ALA A 100 -0.73 -23.11 -6.82
C ALA A 100 -0.57 -21.68 -6.27
N MET A 101 0.17 -21.53 -5.16
CA MET A 101 0.46 -20.24 -4.55
C MET A 101 1.34 -19.35 -5.44
N ARG A 102 2.30 -19.92 -6.20
CA ARG A 102 3.12 -19.20 -7.20
C ARG A 102 2.28 -18.65 -8.34
N ALA A 103 1.36 -19.46 -8.87
CA ALA A 103 0.44 -19.05 -9.92
C ALA A 103 -0.49 -17.94 -9.41
N TRP A 104 -1.10 -18.13 -8.25
CA TRP A 104 -1.99 -17.16 -7.63
C TRP A 104 -1.31 -15.81 -7.37
N ARG A 105 -0.13 -15.82 -6.72
CA ARG A 105 0.67 -14.60 -6.49
C ARG A 105 0.94 -13.85 -7.79
N SER A 106 1.29 -14.56 -8.85
CA SER A 106 1.56 -13.95 -10.17
C SER A 106 0.31 -13.28 -10.75
N LEU A 107 -0.85 -13.93 -10.67
CA LEU A 107 -2.12 -13.36 -11.13
C LEU A 107 -2.54 -12.13 -10.30
N VAL A 108 -2.35 -12.17 -8.98
CA VAL A 108 -2.63 -11.05 -8.08
C VAL A 108 -1.79 -9.84 -8.46
N TRP A 109 -0.47 -10.00 -8.64
CA TRP A 109 0.41 -8.89 -9.01
C TRP A 109 0.13 -8.38 -10.43
N ALA A 110 -0.14 -9.26 -11.39
CA ALA A 110 -0.50 -8.86 -12.75
C ALA A 110 -1.76 -7.97 -12.74
N TYR A 111 -2.80 -8.39 -12.01
CA TYR A 111 -4.02 -7.61 -11.84
C TYR A 111 -3.73 -6.28 -11.13
N ALA A 112 -3.01 -6.31 -10.02
CA ALA A 112 -2.75 -5.13 -9.21
C ALA A 112 -2.01 -4.03 -9.99
N TYR A 113 -0.94 -4.39 -10.70
CA TYR A 113 -0.20 -3.42 -11.50
C TYR A 113 -1.01 -2.87 -12.67
N GLN A 114 -1.85 -3.69 -13.30
CA GLN A 114 -2.74 -3.23 -14.35
C GLN A 114 -3.72 -2.17 -13.83
N GLU A 115 -4.34 -2.39 -12.67
CA GLU A 115 -5.30 -1.45 -12.09
C GLU A 115 -4.62 -0.20 -11.52
N LEU A 116 -3.47 -0.34 -10.87
CA LEU A 116 -2.67 0.81 -10.41
C LEU A 116 -2.20 1.69 -11.58
N ALA A 117 -1.86 1.09 -12.73
CA ALA A 117 -1.54 1.87 -13.94
C ALA A 117 -2.75 2.66 -14.48
N LYS A 118 -3.97 2.11 -14.39
CA LYS A 118 -5.20 2.84 -14.74
C LYS A 118 -5.44 4.01 -13.79
N VAL A 119 -5.17 3.84 -12.49
CA VAL A 119 -5.28 4.92 -11.50
C VAL A 119 -4.25 6.02 -11.79
N LYS A 120 -2.98 5.65 -12.01
CA LYS A 120 -1.90 6.61 -12.33
C LYS A 120 -2.17 7.40 -13.62
N SER A 121 -2.84 6.79 -14.60
CA SER A 121 -3.22 7.44 -15.87
C SER A 121 -4.56 8.19 -15.82
N GLY A 122 -5.29 8.12 -14.71
CA GLY A 122 -6.63 8.71 -14.58
C GLY A 122 -7.73 7.97 -15.34
N ALA A 123 -7.45 6.78 -15.88
CA ALA A 123 -8.44 5.91 -16.53
C ALA A 123 -9.36 5.21 -15.53
N ARG A 124 -9.00 5.22 -14.24
CA ARG A 124 -9.78 4.68 -13.13
C ARG A 124 -9.67 5.63 -11.93
N GLU A 125 -10.77 5.89 -11.24
CA GLU A 125 -10.76 6.60 -9.97
C GLU A 125 -10.03 5.78 -8.89
N ILE A 126 -9.44 6.44 -7.90
CA ILE A 126 -8.76 5.76 -6.80
C ILE A 126 -9.80 4.94 -6.02
N PRO A 127 -9.72 3.60 -6.03
CA PRO A 127 -10.69 2.77 -5.33
C PRO A 127 -10.45 2.81 -3.83
N ALA A 128 -11.47 2.47 -3.04
CA ALA A 128 -11.25 2.14 -1.64
C ALA A 128 -10.38 0.87 -1.53
N LEU A 129 -9.50 0.82 -0.54
CA LEU A 129 -8.55 -0.29 -0.38
C LEU A 129 -9.25 -1.64 -0.25
N ASP A 130 -10.31 -1.73 0.56
CA ASP A 130 -11.06 -2.97 0.77
C ASP A 130 -11.77 -3.44 -0.50
N SER A 131 -12.35 -2.51 -1.27
CA SER A 131 -12.99 -2.83 -2.55
C SER A 131 -11.97 -3.36 -3.56
N PHE A 132 -10.80 -2.73 -3.64
CA PHE A 132 -9.72 -3.20 -4.50
C PHE A 132 -9.21 -4.58 -4.09
N LEU A 133 -9.03 -4.83 -2.80
CA LEU A 133 -8.65 -6.15 -2.32
C LEU A 133 -9.72 -7.17 -2.71
N ALA A 134 -11.01 -6.87 -2.57
CA ALA A 134 -12.08 -7.79 -2.96
C ALA A 134 -12.07 -8.18 -4.46
N GLU A 135 -11.50 -7.34 -5.33
CA GLU A 135 -11.37 -7.61 -6.77
C GLU A 135 -10.21 -8.58 -7.12
N LEU A 136 -9.26 -8.80 -6.20
CA LEU A 136 -8.09 -9.64 -6.49
C LEU A 136 -8.51 -11.10 -6.78
N PRO A 137 -7.73 -11.82 -7.61
CA PRO A 137 -7.95 -13.23 -7.89
C PRO A 137 -8.18 -14.07 -6.64
N ALA A 138 -9.16 -14.98 -6.72
CA ALA A 138 -9.49 -15.88 -5.62
C ALA A 138 -8.30 -16.78 -5.25
N VAL A 139 -8.16 -17.02 -3.94
CA VAL A 139 -7.13 -17.91 -3.39
C VAL A 139 -7.37 -19.33 -3.92
N PRO A 140 -6.35 -20.06 -4.38
CA PRO A 140 -6.51 -21.44 -4.84
C PRO A 140 -7.00 -22.32 -3.70
N VAL A 141 -7.81 -23.34 -3.96
CA VAL A 141 -8.18 -24.31 -2.92
C VAL A 141 -6.91 -25.08 -2.51
N GLN A 142 -6.70 -25.25 -1.21
CA GLN A 142 -5.66 -26.16 -0.73
C GLN A 142 -6.23 -27.58 -0.78
N GLU A 143 -5.62 -28.47 -1.57
CA GLU A 143 -6.04 -29.86 -1.54
C GLU A 143 -5.74 -30.47 -0.17
N ALA A 144 -6.75 -31.14 0.41
CA ALA A 144 -6.58 -31.86 1.65
C ALA A 144 -5.68 -33.08 1.40
N ALA A 145 -4.74 -33.31 2.31
CA ALA A 145 -3.87 -34.47 2.31
C ALA A 145 -4.63 -35.78 2.53
#